data_AF-M0MST9-F1
#
_entry.id   AF-M0MST9-F1
#
_cell.length_a   1.000
_cell.length_b   1.000
_cell.length_c   1.000
_cell.angle_alpha   90.00
_cell.angle_beta   90.00
_cell.angle_gamma   90.00
#
_symmetry.space_group_name_H-M   'P 1'
#
loop_
_entity.id
_entity.type
_entity.pdbx_description
1 polymer ?
#
loop_
_entity_poly.entity_id
_entity_poly.type
_entity_poly.pdbx_seq_one_letter_code
_entity_poly.pdbx_strand_id
1 'polypeptide(L)'
;MILFAVVIPLRGFMTRPKANPCMPTASESTENNTSESQESYLTAIDWSTNPFNRVATADEYVLTNAESVSDITTQIQNNNGPVLLHSPTAGVGKTTLLEILLESLSDEFTPLKINDQGTTVHGLVATLADKLDVEVDKNTQQTNQNLHDELENRDTPVLLGVHDLNLATEETLYAVHDLTDLPNIRIILTATVSSWETIGQVGSVGQTVQRDVSCQLRLDPLSRDEGYELYQRRVASATDYEHDDYQEVPFDPITETALDEVYDRSEGVPALMISAFDELIDRAADRYHRANTTLIATGDAKKIDYSKSSD
;
A
#
# COMPACT_ATOMS: atom_id res chain seq x y z
N MET A 1 -12.79 -1.56 -35.00
CA MET A 1 -12.24 -1.16 -33.70
C MET A 1 -13.42 -1.07 -32.75
N ILE A 2 -13.61 -2.08 -31.93
CA ILE A 2 -14.73 -2.20 -30.99
C ILE A 2 -14.08 -2.28 -29.62
N LEU A 3 -14.22 -1.21 -28.82
CA LEU A 3 -13.87 -1.19 -27.41
C LEU A 3 -14.94 -1.99 -26.66
N PHE A 4 -14.53 -3.02 -25.91
CA PHE A 4 -15.41 -3.69 -24.95
C PHE A 4 -15.19 -3.03 -23.58
N ALA A 5 -16.21 -2.32 -23.11
CA ALA A 5 -16.36 -1.96 -21.70
C ALA A 5 -16.84 -3.21 -20.94
N VAL A 6 -16.09 -3.62 -19.92
CA VAL A 6 -16.48 -4.72 -19.03
C VAL A 6 -17.24 -4.12 -17.85
N VAL A 7 -18.54 -4.42 -17.77
CA VAL A 7 -19.44 -4.08 -16.66
C VAL A 7 -19.57 -5.33 -15.78
N ILE A 8 -19.19 -5.25 -14.50
CA ILE A 8 -19.32 -6.34 -13.53
C ILE A 8 -20.56 -6.08 -12.64
N PRO A 9 -21.53 -7.01 -12.54
CA PRO A 9 -22.65 -6.88 -11.62
C PRO A 9 -22.37 -7.54 -10.26
N LEU A 10 -22.48 -6.78 -9.18
CA LEU A 10 -22.51 -7.31 -7.81
C LEU A 10 -23.93 -7.80 -7.47
N ARG A 11 -24.09 -9.13 -7.27
CA ARG A 11 -25.27 -9.74 -6.65
C ARG A 11 -24.89 -10.24 -5.26
N GLY A 12 -25.62 -9.77 -4.25
CA GLY A 12 -25.37 -10.05 -2.84
C GLY A 12 -25.93 -11.37 -2.34
N PHE A 13 -25.71 -11.63 -1.04
CA PHE A 13 -26.58 -12.45 -0.22
C PHE A 13 -26.35 -12.23 1.29
N MET A 14 -27.48 -12.26 2.00
CA MET A 14 -27.74 -12.84 3.32
C MET A 14 -27.43 -12.08 4.62
N THR A 15 -28.55 -11.86 5.32
CA THR A 15 -28.80 -11.30 6.64
C THR A 15 -28.23 -12.15 7.79
N ARG A 16 -27.59 -11.50 8.77
CA ARG A 16 -27.21 -12.08 10.07
C ARG A 16 -28.35 -11.98 11.11
N PRO A 17 -28.41 -12.88 12.10
CA PRO A 17 -29.45 -12.90 13.12
C PRO A 17 -29.26 -11.82 14.19
N LYS A 18 -30.38 -11.32 14.72
CA LYS A 18 -30.48 -10.29 15.76
C LYS A 18 -29.86 -10.73 17.09
N ALA A 19 -28.98 -9.90 17.65
CA ALA A 19 -28.59 -9.95 19.06
C ALA A 19 -29.45 -8.98 19.88
N ASN A 20 -29.76 -9.35 21.13
CA ASN A 20 -30.49 -8.53 22.10
C ASN A 20 -29.60 -7.40 22.66
N PRO A 21 -30.18 -6.24 23.05
CA PRO A 21 -29.42 -5.06 23.42
C PRO A 21 -28.90 -5.13 24.87
N CYS A 22 -27.59 -4.95 25.04
CA CYS A 22 -27.00 -4.53 26.31
C CYS A 22 -27.17 -3.01 26.46
N MET A 23 -27.44 -2.55 27.68
CA MET A 23 -27.51 -1.12 28.00
C MET A 23 -26.11 -0.48 28.01
N PRO A 24 -26.00 0.82 27.65
CA PRO A 24 -24.73 1.48 27.42
C PRO A 24 -24.00 1.82 28.72
N THR A 25 -22.69 1.52 28.75
CA THR A 25 -21.73 2.03 29.73
C THR A 25 -21.08 3.31 29.20
N ALA A 26 -20.75 4.25 30.10
CA ALA A 26 -20.29 5.62 29.82
C ALA A 26 -18.98 5.78 29.00
N SER A 27 -18.44 4.73 28.37
CA SER A 27 -17.42 4.84 27.31
C SER A 27 -18.04 4.95 25.90
N GLU A 28 -19.28 4.50 25.71
CA GLU A 28 -19.99 4.57 24.41
C GLU A 28 -20.45 6.00 24.06
N SER A 29 -20.55 6.90 25.03
CA SER A 29 -20.94 8.29 24.77
C SER A 29 -19.84 9.12 24.11
N THR A 30 -18.57 8.71 24.18
CA THR A 30 -17.47 9.47 23.58
C THR A 30 -17.24 9.01 22.13
N GLU A 31 -17.27 7.70 21.86
CA GLU A 31 -17.15 7.16 20.50
C GLU A 31 -18.35 7.52 19.61
N ASN A 32 -19.58 7.45 20.14
CA ASN A 32 -20.78 7.81 19.37
C ASN A 32 -20.82 9.30 19.00
N ASN A 33 -20.27 10.19 19.85
CA ASN A 33 -20.26 11.63 19.57
C ASN A 33 -19.21 12.02 18.52
N THR A 34 -18.08 11.28 18.44
CA THR A 34 -17.04 11.53 17.43
C THR A 34 -17.51 11.11 16.03
N SER A 35 -18.18 9.96 15.90
CA SER A 35 -18.71 9.52 14.61
C SER A 35 -19.83 10.44 14.10
N GLU A 36 -20.77 10.87 14.95
CA GLU A 36 -21.84 11.79 14.55
C GLU A 36 -21.31 13.17 14.13
N SER A 37 -20.26 13.66 14.81
CA SER A 37 -19.62 14.94 14.48
C SER A 37 -18.92 14.87 13.12
N GLN A 38 -18.23 13.77 12.85
CA GLN A 38 -17.55 13.53 11.58
C GLN A 38 -18.54 13.37 10.43
N GLU A 39 -19.60 12.57 10.59
CA GLU A 39 -20.66 12.42 9.59
C GLU A 39 -21.34 13.76 9.24
N SER A 40 -21.64 14.56 10.27
CA SER A 40 -22.25 15.89 10.07
C SER A 40 -21.34 16.84 9.30
N TYR A 41 -20.03 16.79 9.56
CA TYR A 41 -19.04 17.59 8.87
C TYR A 41 -18.83 17.14 7.42
N LEU A 42 -18.67 15.83 7.19
CA LEU A 42 -18.53 15.25 5.84
C LEU A 42 -19.75 15.58 4.97
N THR A 43 -20.96 15.47 5.53
CA THR A 43 -22.20 15.90 4.87
C THR A 43 -22.17 17.39 4.53
N ALA A 44 -21.61 18.25 5.39
CA ALA A 44 -21.57 19.69 5.16
C ALA A 44 -20.55 20.13 4.08
N ILE A 45 -19.59 19.27 3.75
CA ILE A 45 -18.61 19.49 2.68
C ILE A 45 -18.87 18.60 1.45
N ASP A 46 -20.05 17.96 1.39
CA ASP A 46 -20.49 17.06 0.32
C ASP A 46 -19.52 15.88 0.06
N TRP A 47 -18.92 15.34 1.13
CA TRP A 47 -18.09 14.13 1.06
C TRP A 47 -18.86 12.92 1.59
N SER A 48 -18.83 11.83 0.84
CA SER A 48 -19.48 10.55 1.21
C SER A 48 -18.74 9.80 2.32
N THR A 49 -17.43 10.01 2.43
CA THR A 49 -16.55 9.43 3.46
C THR A 49 -15.33 10.33 3.67
N ASN A 50 -14.59 10.12 4.75
CA ASN A 50 -13.23 10.65 4.87
C ASN A 50 -12.31 9.81 3.96
N PRO A 51 -11.67 10.36 2.92
CA PRO A 51 -10.84 9.57 2.01
C PRO A 51 -9.45 9.22 2.57
N PHE A 52 -9.06 9.82 3.69
CA PHE A 52 -7.73 9.64 4.29
C PHE A 52 -7.67 8.55 5.36
N ASN A 53 -8.82 8.02 5.80
CA ASN A 53 -8.90 6.96 6.82
C ASN A 53 -8.82 5.53 6.26
N ARG A 54 -8.43 5.37 4.99
CA ARG A 54 -8.38 4.08 4.29
C ARG A 54 -7.17 3.94 3.36
N VAL A 55 -6.87 2.69 3.02
CA VAL A 55 -5.83 2.34 2.04
C VAL A 55 -6.18 2.95 0.67
N ALA A 56 -5.15 3.39 -0.06
CA ALA A 56 -5.31 3.91 -1.41
C ALA A 56 -5.79 2.82 -2.37
N THR A 57 -6.65 3.19 -3.30
CA THR A 57 -6.87 2.41 -4.52
C THR A 57 -5.76 2.68 -5.52
N ALA A 58 -5.66 1.86 -6.58
CA ALA A 58 -4.69 2.08 -7.66
C ALA A 58 -4.83 3.47 -8.30
N ASP A 59 -6.06 3.92 -8.48
CA ASP A 59 -6.37 5.20 -9.11
C ASP A 59 -5.94 6.38 -8.23
N GLU A 60 -6.04 6.24 -6.91
CA GLU A 60 -5.60 7.26 -5.95
C GLU A 60 -4.08 7.36 -5.76
N TYR A 61 -3.33 6.39 -6.25
CA TYR A 61 -1.90 6.30 -6.01
C TYR A 61 -1.12 7.24 -6.94
N VAL A 62 -0.35 8.15 -6.34
CA VAL A 62 0.51 9.07 -7.09
C VAL A 62 1.86 8.44 -7.33
N LEU A 63 2.17 8.20 -8.60
CA LEU A 63 3.47 7.72 -9.05
C LEU A 63 4.33 8.90 -9.47
N THR A 64 5.51 9.01 -8.88
CA THR A 64 6.48 10.04 -9.24
C THR A 64 7.05 9.88 -10.66
N ASN A 65 6.88 8.71 -11.27
CA ASN A 65 7.26 8.44 -12.65
C ASN A 65 6.38 7.34 -13.27
N ALA A 66 5.28 7.74 -13.91
CA ALA A 66 4.31 6.81 -14.51
C ALA A 66 4.93 5.89 -15.60
N GLU A 67 5.94 6.38 -16.34
CA GLU A 67 6.67 5.56 -17.31
C GLU A 67 7.36 4.36 -16.64
N SER A 68 7.82 4.54 -15.39
CA SER A 68 8.51 3.48 -14.64
C SER A 68 7.61 2.31 -14.25
N VAL A 69 6.29 2.50 -14.11
CA VAL A 69 5.39 1.38 -13.76
C VAL A 69 5.05 0.52 -14.97
N SER A 70 4.81 1.13 -16.14
CA SER A 70 4.69 0.38 -17.39
C SER A 70 5.94 -0.44 -17.65
N ASP A 71 7.11 0.14 -17.38
CA ASP A 71 8.38 -0.58 -17.47
C ASP A 71 8.43 -1.74 -16.48
N ILE A 72 8.06 -1.55 -15.21
CA ILE A 72 8.05 -2.62 -14.20
C ILE A 72 7.12 -3.77 -14.57
N THR A 73 5.89 -3.48 -14.99
CA THR A 73 4.95 -4.53 -15.42
C THR A 73 5.54 -5.33 -16.57
N THR A 74 6.14 -4.65 -17.54
CA THR A 74 6.85 -5.29 -18.66
C THR A 74 8.01 -6.16 -18.17
N GLN A 75 8.77 -5.71 -17.18
CA GLN A 75 9.88 -6.46 -16.59
C GLN A 75 9.38 -7.71 -15.84
N ILE A 76 8.30 -7.59 -15.06
CA ILE A 76 7.68 -8.72 -14.36
C ILE A 76 7.20 -9.78 -15.36
N GLN A 77 6.57 -9.38 -16.45
CA GLN A 77 6.05 -10.31 -17.46
C GLN A 77 7.16 -11.00 -18.25
N ASN A 78 8.22 -10.27 -18.63
CA ASN A 78 9.20 -10.74 -19.60
C ASN A 78 10.51 -11.27 -19.00
N ASN A 79 10.79 -11.03 -17.72
CA ASN A 79 12.04 -11.44 -17.08
C ASN A 79 11.79 -12.24 -15.79
N ASN A 80 12.64 -13.22 -15.52
CA ASN A 80 12.56 -14.05 -14.30
C ASN A 80 13.28 -13.42 -13.10
N GLY A 81 14.18 -12.46 -13.34
CA GLY A 81 14.91 -11.78 -12.27
C GLY A 81 14.00 -10.90 -11.41
N PRO A 82 14.23 -10.77 -10.09
CA PRO A 82 13.37 -9.98 -9.22
C PRO A 82 13.28 -8.52 -9.65
N VAL A 83 12.13 -7.90 -9.37
CA VAL A 83 11.99 -6.45 -9.39
C VAL A 83 12.14 -5.94 -7.96
N LEU A 84 12.90 -4.87 -7.76
CA LEU A 84 13.07 -4.22 -6.46
C LEU A 84 12.30 -2.89 -6.42
N LEU A 85 11.43 -2.72 -5.43
CA LEU A 85 10.85 -1.45 -5.04
C LEU A 85 11.56 -0.95 -3.78
N HIS A 86 12.27 0.17 -3.85
CA HIS A 86 13.00 0.66 -2.68
C HIS A 86 12.85 2.16 -2.47
N SER A 87 13.14 2.62 -1.26
CA SER A 87 12.99 4.04 -0.90
C SER A 87 13.98 4.51 0.16
N PRO A 88 14.34 5.80 0.20
CA PRO A 88 15.24 6.32 1.22
C PRO A 88 14.58 6.37 2.61
N THR A 89 13.26 6.48 2.68
CA THR A 89 12.49 6.57 3.93
C THR A 89 11.23 5.69 3.89
N ALA A 90 10.67 5.40 5.06
CA ALA A 90 9.39 4.71 5.19
C ALA A 90 8.22 5.60 4.75
N GLY A 91 7.04 5.01 4.48
CA GLY A 91 5.83 5.79 4.20
C GLY A 91 5.69 6.38 2.79
N VAL A 92 6.62 6.10 1.86
CA VAL A 92 6.56 6.59 0.46
C VAL A 92 5.74 5.72 -0.50
N GLY A 93 4.98 4.74 0.01
CA GLY A 93 4.06 3.96 -0.83
C GLY A 93 4.60 2.64 -1.40
N LYS A 94 5.77 2.13 -0.97
CA LYS A 94 6.30 0.82 -1.41
C LYS A 94 5.26 -0.31 -1.24
N THR A 95 4.65 -0.40 -0.07
CA THR A 95 3.65 -1.43 0.27
C THR A 95 2.40 -1.28 -0.59
N THR A 96 1.95 -0.04 -0.77
CA THR A 96 0.79 0.30 -1.60
C THR A 96 1.05 -0.05 -3.07
N LEU A 97 2.20 0.31 -3.62
CA LEU A 97 2.57 -0.05 -4.98
C LEU A 97 2.72 -1.57 -5.16
N LEU A 98 3.29 -2.27 -4.18
CA LEU A 98 3.35 -3.72 -4.21
C LEU A 98 1.96 -4.35 -4.29
N GLU A 99 1.01 -3.88 -3.47
CA GLU A 99 -0.37 -4.37 -3.47
C GLU A 99 -1.07 -4.08 -4.79
N ILE A 100 -0.91 -2.88 -5.35
CA ILE A 100 -1.45 -2.50 -6.66
C ILE A 100 -0.89 -3.40 -7.77
N LEU A 101 0.42 -3.69 -7.76
CA LEU A 101 1.04 -4.57 -8.75
C LEU A 101 0.55 -6.02 -8.63
N LEU A 102 0.39 -6.52 -7.40
CA LEU A 102 -0.14 -7.86 -7.16
C LEU A 102 -1.60 -7.99 -7.63
N GLU A 103 -2.42 -6.97 -7.37
CA GLU A 103 -3.83 -6.96 -7.78
C GLU A 103 -3.98 -6.81 -9.29
N SER A 104 -3.29 -5.84 -9.90
CA SER A 104 -3.39 -5.54 -11.34
C SER A 104 -2.90 -6.68 -12.24
N LEU A 105 -2.02 -7.54 -11.74
CA LEU A 105 -1.48 -8.68 -12.47
C LEU A 105 -2.13 -10.02 -12.08
N SER A 106 -3.20 -10.00 -11.28
CA SER A 106 -3.87 -11.21 -10.79
C SER A 106 -4.58 -12.03 -11.87
N ASP A 107 -4.86 -11.45 -13.04
CA ASP A 107 -5.39 -12.16 -14.20
C ASP A 107 -4.34 -13.05 -14.88
N GLU A 108 -3.05 -12.71 -14.74
CA GLU A 108 -1.92 -13.41 -15.36
C GLU A 108 -1.14 -14.27 -14.36
N PHE A 109 -1.17 -13.91 -13.09
CA PHE A 109 -0.40 -14.54 -12.03
C PHE A 109 -1.27 -14.91 -10.82
N THR A 110 -0.87 -15.92 -10.05
CA THR A 110 -1.38 -16.10 -8.68
C THR A 110 -0.64 -15.13 -7.75
N PRO A 111 -1.30 -14.08 -7.21
CA PRO A 111 -0.62 -13.10 -6.37
C PRO A 111 -0.44 -13.61 -4.94
N LEU A 112 0.80 -13.56 -4.44
CA LEU A 112 1.12 -13.92 -3.06
C LEU A 112 1.94 -12.80 -2.42
N LYS A 113 1.59 -12.43 -1.18
CA LYS A 113 2.37 -11.49 -0.37
C LYS A 113 2.90 -12.18 0.88
N ILE A 114 4.19 -11.99 1.15
CA ILE A 114 4.88 -12.42 2.37
C ILE A 114 5.50 -11.19 3.02
N ASN A 115 5.34 -11.04 4.33
CA ASN A 115 6.03 -10.01 5.10
C ASN A 115 7.31 -10.62 5.69
N ASP A 116 8.47 -10.07 5.36
CA ASP A 116 9.77 -10.55 5.82
C ASP A 116 10.28 -9.80 7.06
N GLN A 117 9.45 -9.68 8.09
CA GLN A 117 9.87 -9.10 9.38
C GLN A 117 10.76 -10.08 10.17
N GLY A 118 11.89 -10.50 9.59
CA GLY A 118 12.83 -11.44 10.19
C GLY A 118 12.41 -12.90 10.04
N THR A 119 11.74 -13.24 8.94
CA THR A 119 11.29 -14.61 8.71
C THR A 119 12.51 -15.46 8.35
N THR A 120 12.71 -16.58 9.05
CA THR A 120 13.76 -17.55 8.70
C THR A 120 13.46 -18.17 7.32
N VAL A 121 14.43 -18.77 6.65
CA VAL A 121 14.19 -19.53 5.40
C VAL A 121 13.02 -20.49 5.54
N HIS A 122 13.00 -21.22 6.65
CA HIS A 122 11.91 -22.14 6.94
C HIS A 122 10.57 -21.41 7.00
N GLY A 123 10.51 -20.22 7.61
CA GLY A 123 9.29 -19.43 7.66
C GLY A 123 8.85 -18.93 6.27
N LEU A 124 9.79 -18.51 5.41
CA LEU A 124 9.49 -18.05 4.05
C LEU A 124 8.95 -19.20 3.20
N VAL A 125 9.69 -20.32 3.14
CA VAL A 125 9.31 -21.52 2.39
C VAL A 125 8.00 -22.11 2.91
N ALA A 126 7.83 -22.23 4.24
CA ALA A 126 6.60 -22.78 4.81
C ALA A 126 5.39 -21.86 4.57
N THR A 127 5.56 -20.53 4.65
CA THR A 127 4.46 -19.58 4.35
C THR A 127 4.07 -19.65 2.88
N LEU A 128 5.05 -19.80 1.99
CA LEU A 128 4.79 -19.94 0.56
C LEU A 128 4.10 -21.28 0.25
N ALA A 129 4.58 -22.38 0.83
CA ALA A 129 3.97 -23.69 0.70
C ALA A 129 2.52 -23.70 1.23
N ASP A 130 2.26 -23.14 2.41
CA ASP A 130 0.92 -23.01 2.99
C ASP A 130 -0.02 -22.19 2.08
N LYS A 131 0.45 -21.06 1.55
CA LYS A 131 -0.32 -20.23 0.62
C LYS A 131 -0.63 -20.92 -0.72
N LEU A 132 0.18 -21.89 -1.11
CA LEU A 132 0.01 -22.67 -2.33
C LEU A 132 -0.67 -24.04 -2.08
N ASP A 133 -1.09 -24.32 -0.85
CA ASP A 133 -1.65 -25.63 -0.44
C ASP A 133 -0.69 -26.81 -0.70
N VAL A 134 0.62 -26.56 -0.57
CA VAL A 134 1.69 -27.56 -0.65
C VAL A 134 1.93 -28.17 0.73
N GLU A 135 2.04 -29.49 0.80
CA GLU A 135 2.28 -30.20 2.05
C GLU A 135 3.60 -29.76 2.71
N VAL A 136 3.48 -29.21 3.92
CA VAL A 136 4.62 -28.80 4.75
C VAL A 136 5.10 -29.99 5.58
N ASP A 137 6.28 -30.48 5.25
CA ASP A 137 6.95 -31.56 5.97
C ASP A 137 7.74 -31.06 7.17
N LYS A 138 7.97 -31.96 8.14
CA LYS A 138 8.91 -31.72 9.24
C LYS A 138 10.36 -31.56 8.77
N ASN A 139 10.66 -31.99 7.54
CA ASN A 139 11.95 -31.84 6.90
C ASN A 139 11.87 -30.70 5.89
N THR A 140 12.56 -29.59 6.18
CA THR A 140 12.63 -28.39 5.33
C THR A 140 13.04 -28.70 3.89
N GLN A 141 13.93 -29.68 3.68
CA GLN A 141 14.37 -30.05 2.33
C GLN A 141 13.24 -30.66 1.52
N GLN A 142 12.38 -31.47 2.16
CA GLN A 142 11.24 -32.08 1.48
C GLN A 142 10.18 -31.03 1.16
N THR A 143 9.89 -30.13 2.11
CA THR A 143 9.00 -28.98 1.85
C THR A 143 9.51 -28.13 0.69
N ASN A 144 10.82 -27.87 0.63
CA ASN A 144 11.40 -27.10 -0.47
C ASN A 144 11.27 -27.85 -1.80
N GLN A 145 11.55 -29.16 -1.83
CA GLN A 145 11.37 -29.96 -3.05
C GLN A 145 9.90 -29.97 -3.51
N ASN A 146 8.95 -30.19 -2.60
CA ASN A 146 7.53 -30.18 -2.94
C ASN A 146 7.10 -28.80 -3.49
N LEU A 147 7.61 -27.72 -2.91
CA LEU A 147 7.36 -26.36 -3.38
C LEU A 147 7.95 -26.11 -4.77
N HIS A 148 9.19 -26.55 -5.02
CA HIS A 148 9.82 -26.49 -6.33
C HIS A 148 9.00 -27.24 -7.38
N ASP A 149 8.61 -28.49 -7.07
CA ASP A 149 7.81 -29.32 -7.97
C ASP A 149 6.45 -28.67 -8.27
N GLU A 150 5.77 -28.10 -7.26
CA GLU A 150 4.51 -27.36 -7.45
C GLU A 150 4.72 -26.14 -8.36
N LEU A 151 5.72 -25.31 -8.08
CA LEU A 151 5.98 -24.10 -8.87
C LEU A 151 6.36 -24.45 -10.32
N GLU A 152 7.24 -25.43 -10.55
CA GLU A 152 7.64 -25.84 -11.91
C GLU A 152 6.49 -26.36 -12.76
N ASN A 153 5.51 -27.04 -12.15
CA ASN A 153 4.41 -27.69 -12.87
C ASN A 153 3.11 -26.86 -12.89
N ARG A 154 3.12 -25.65 -12.33
CA ARG A 154 1.94 -24.81 -12.22
C ARG A 154 1.50 -24.23 -13.58
N ASP A 155 0.21 -24.30 -13.88
CA ASP A 155 -0.36 -23.73 -15.12
C ASP A 155 -0.33 -22.19 -15.12
N THR A 156 -0.53 -21.58 -13.95
CA THR A 156 -0.51 -20.13 -13.77
C THR A 156 0.70 -19.75 -12.91
N PRO A 157 1.64 -18.93 -13.43
CA PRO A 157 2.79 -18.49 -12.67
C PRO A 157 2.41 -17.75 -11.38
N VAL A 158 3.30 -17.77 -10.40
CA VAL A 158 3.14 -17.07 -9.12
C VAL A 158 3.81 -15.70 -9.20
N LEU A 159 3.13 -14.65 -8.75
CA LEU A 159 3.74 -13.34 -8.49
C LEU A 159 3.89 -13.16 -6.99
N LEU A 160 5.13 -13.26 -6.50
CA LEU A 160 5.48 -13.21 -5.10
C LEU A 160 5.98 -11.81 -4.71
N GLY A 161 5.22 -11.11 -3.89
CA GLY A 161 5.64 -9.91 -3.19
C GLY A 161 6.32 -10.23 -1.86
N VAL A 162 7.61 -9.94 -1.73
CA VAL A 162 8.36 -10.02 -0.47
C VAL A 162 8.46 -8.62 0.12
N HIS A 163 7.62 -8.35 1.11
CA HIS A 163 7.51 -7.06 1.75
C HIS A 163 8.55 -6.90 2.87
N ASP A 164 9.21 -5.73 2.93
CA ASP A 164 10.22 -5.36 3.91
C ASP A 164 11.32 -6.41 4.10
N LEU A 165 12.17 -6.59 3.09
CA LEU A 165 13.38 -7.41 3.12
C LEU A 165 14.47 -6.77 4.02
N ASN A 166 14.08 -6.38 5.22
CA ASN A 166 14.92 -5.75 6.22
C ASN A 166 15.58 -6.87 7.05
N LEU A 167 16.91 -6.84 7.19
CA LEU A 167 17.65 -7.82 8.01
C LEU A 167 17.62 -9.27 7.48
N ALA A 168 17.43 -9.45 6.17
CA ALA A 168 17.51 -10.77 5.55
C ALA A 168 18.84 -11.45 5.87
N THR A 169 18.77 -12.70 6.36
CA THR A 169 19.95 -13.53 6.62
C THR A 169 20.51 -14.08 5.31
N GLU A 170 21.75 -14.55 5.35
CA GLU A 170 22.35 -15.24 4.20
C GLU A 170 21.45 -16.37 3.69
N GLU A 171 20.85 -17.12 4.62
CA GLU A 171 19.91 -18.21 4.31
C GLU A 171 18.66 -17.68 3.58
N THR A 172 18.02 -16.61 4.08
CA THR A 172 16.81 -16.04 3.42
C THR A 172 17.13 -15.56 2.00
N LEU A 173 18.32 -15.00 1.79
CA LEU A 173 18.78 -14.59 0.47
C LEU A 173 19.03 -15.76 -0.47
N TYR A 174 19.54 -16.90 0.02
CA TYR A 174 19.62 -18.13 -0.78
C TYR A 174 18.23 -18.60 -1.19
N ALA A 175 17.25 -18.61 -0.28
CA ALA A 175 15.89 -19.03 -0.63
C ALA A 175 15.26 -18.11 -1.68
N VAL A 176 15.46 -16.79 -1.57
CA VAL A 176 15.01 -15.84 -2.61
C VAL A 176 15.70 -16.14 -3.94
N HIS A 177 17.01 -16.33 -3.94
CA HIS A 177 17.78 -16.64 -5.16
C HIS A 177 17.33 -17.97 -5.80
N ASP A 178 17.19 -19.03 -5.01
CA ASP A 178 16.73 -20.34 -5.49
C ASP A 178 15.34 -20.25 -6.14
N LEU A 179 14.45 -19.41 -5.59
CA LEU A 179 13.14 -19.16 -6.19
C LEU A 179 13.26 -18.41 -7.53
N THR A 180 14.20 -17.48 -7.69
CA THR A 180 14.34 -16.71 -8.96
C THR A 180 14.73 -17.55 -10.16
N ASP A 181 15.33 -18.72 -9.94
CA ASP A 181 15.69 -19.64 -11.01
C ASP A 181 14.48 -20.42 -11.55
N LEU A 182 13.33 -20.40 -10.86
CA LEU A 182 12.14 -21.13 -11.28
C LEU A 182 11.37 -20.36 -12.37
N PRO A 183 10.96 -21.04 -13.47
CA PRO A 183 10.35 -20.37 -14.62
C PRO A 183 8.97 -19.77 -14.34
N ASN A 184 8.24 -20.32 -13.36
CA ASN A 184 6.85 -20.01 -13.05
C ASN A 184 6.69 -19.16 -11.79
N ILE A 185 7.74 -18.47 -11.34
CA ILE A 185 7.63 -17.47 -10.29
C ILE A 185 8.23 -16.15 -10.76
N ARG A 186 7.62 -15.07 -10.32
CA ARG A 186 8.12 -13.70 -10.45
C ARG A 186 8.16 -13.10 -9.06
N ILE A 187 9.21 -12.36 -8.75
CA ILE A 187 9.43 -11.84 -7.40
C ILE A 187 9.50 -10.32 -7.44
N ILE A 188 8.71 -9.67 -6.60
CA ILE A 188 8.83 -8.25 -6.29
C ILE A 188 9.36 -8.14 -4.86
N LEU A 189 10.55 -7.59 -4.71
CA LEU A 189 11.18 -7.30 -3.43
C LEU A 189 10.88 -5.87 -3.02
N THR A 190 10.63 -5.63 -1.73
CA THR A 190 10.59 -4.26 -1.20
C THR A 190 11.62 -4.06 -0.10
N ALA A 191 12.33 -2.94 -0.10
CA ALA A 191 13.34 -2.63 0.92
C ALA A 191 13.49 -1.11 1.14
N THR A 192 14.14 -0.71 2.22
CA THR A 192 14.73 0.64 2.28
C THR A 192 16.07 0.65 1.52
N VAL A 193 16.55 1.82 1.11
CA VAL A 193 17.87 1.96 0.47
C VAL A 193 18.98 1.42 1.38
N SER A 194 18.95 1.75 2.67
CA SER A 194 19.95 1.27 3.63
C SER A 194 19.89 -0.25 3.83
N SER A 195 18.69 -0.84 3.88
CA SER A 195 18.52 -2.30 3.94
C SER A 195 19.06 -2.96 2.67
N TRP A 196 18.76 -2.39 1.51
CA TRP A 196 19.23 -2.91 0.22
C TRP A 196 20.76 -2.88 0.10
N GLU A 197 21.38 -1.79 0.53
CA GLU A 197 22.85 -1.67 0.60
C GLU A 197 23.45 -2.69 1.58
N THR A 198 22.78 -2.92 2.72
CA THR A 198 23.21 -3.90 3.72
C THR A 198 23.14 -5.31 3.17
N ILE A 199 22.11 -5.67 2.41
CA ILE A 199 21.98 -6.97 1.74
C ILE A 199 23.20 -7.25 0.85
N GLY A 200 23.68 -6.27 0.09
CA GLY A 200 24.88 -6.41 -0.74
C GLY A 200 26.17 -6.74 0.03
N GLN A 201 26.17 -6.52 1.34
CA GLN A 201 27.30 -6.82 2.23
C GLN A 201 27.17 -8.21 2.88
N VAL A 202 26.04 -8.90 2.70
CA VAL A 202 25.79 -10.27 3.21
C VAL A 202 26.44 -11.28 2.26
N GLY A 203 27.76 -11.38 2.33
CA GLY A 203 28.55 -12.38 1.62
C GLY A 203 28.40 -12.34 0.09
N SER A 204 28.68 -13.48 -0.55
CA SER A 204 28.56 -13.59 -2.02
C SER A 204 27.12 -13.72 -2.50
N VAL A 205 26.20 -14.25 -1.67
CA VAL A 205 24.80 -14.42 -2.04
C VAL A 205 24.09 -13.07 -2.16
N GLY A 206 24.31 -12.15 -1.22
CA GLY A 206 23.72 -10.81 -1.27
C GLY A 206 24.12 -10.05 -2.54
N GLN A 207 25.40 -10.11 -2.91
CA GLN A 207 25.89 -9.54 -4.17
C GLN A 207 25.31 -10.23 -5.41
N THR A 208 24.94 -11.50 -5.31
CA THR A 208 24.33 -12.26 -6.41
C THR A 208 22.88 -11.83 -6.58
N VAL A 209 22.08 -11.84 -5.50
CA VAL A 209 20.72 -11.30 -5.49
C VAL A 209 20.69 -9.87 -6.05
N GLN A 210 21.59 -8.98 -5.63
CA GLN A 210 21.66 -7.62 -6.16
C GLN A 210 21.95 -7.55 -7.68
N ARG A 211 22.73 -8.48 -8.21
CA ARG A 211 23.07 -8.55 -9.64
C ARG A 211 21.93 -9.14 -10.47
N ASP A 212 21.14 -10.02 -9.87
CA ASP A 212 20.05 -10.74 -10.56
C ASP A 212 18.74 -9.94 -10.58
N VAL A 213 18.63 -8.87 -9.77
CA VAL A 213 17.52 -7.91 -9.86
C VAL A 213 17.47 -7.33 -11.28
N SER A 214 16.37 -7.61 -11.97
CA SER A 214 16.14 -7.22 -13.37
C SER A 214 15.80 -5.74 -13.50
N CYS A 215 15.14 -5.18 -12.49
CA CYS A 215 14.68 -3.80 -12.48
C CYS A 215 14.66 -3.25 -11.04
N GLN A 216 15.07 -2.00 -10.88
CA GLN A 216 15.01 -1.28 -9.60
C GLN A 216 14.19 -0.02 -9.79
N LEU A 217 13.11 0.10 -9.00
CA LEU A 217 12.34 1.32 -8.87
C LEU A 217 12.62 1.94 -7.50
N ARG A 218 13.17 3.15 -7.55
CA ARG A 218 13.30 3.99 -6.37
C ARG A 218 12.06 4.88 -6.25
N LEU A 219 11.37 4.76 -5.13
CA LEU A 219 10.32 5.69 -4.71
C LEU A 219 10.94 6.76 -3.83
N ASP A 220 10.81 8.01 -4.25
CA ASP A 220 11.19 9.18 -3.49
C ASP A 220 9.94 9.85 -2.87
N PRO A 221 10.10 10.69 -1.83
CA PRO A 221 9.01 11.54 -1.37
C PRO A 221 8.42 12.36 -2.53
N LEU A 222 7.13 12.64 -2.45
CA LEU A 222 6.41 13.42 -3.46
C LEU A 222 6.98 14.85 -3.51
N SER A 223 7.02 15.41 -4.71
CA SER A 223 7.11 16.84 -4.91
C SER A 223 5.84 17.54 -4.43
N ARG A 224 5.87 18.88 -4.34
CA ARG A 224 4.72 19.66 -3.90
C ARG A 224 3.49 19.43 -4.78
N ASP A 225 3.70 19.44 -6.09
CA ASP A 225 2.64 19.25 -7.08
C ASP A 225 2.04 17.83 -6.97
N GLU A 226 2.89 16.82 -6.80
CA GLU A 226 2.44 15.44 -6.57
C GLU A 226 1.72 15.26 -5.22
N GLY A 227 2.13 16.01 -4.19
CA GLY A 227 1.44 16.05 -2.90
C GLY A 227 0.04 16.68 -2.99
N TYR A 228 -0.14 17.67 -3.88
CA TYR A 228 -1.43 18.28 -4.16
C TYR A 228 -2.32 17.33 -4.96
N GLU A 229 -1.73 16.67 -5.96
CA GLU A 229 -2.38 15.62 -6.72
C GLU A 229 -2.86 14.48 -5.81
N LEU A 230 -2.04 14.05 -4.83
CA LEU A 230 -2.44 13.04 -3.84
C LEU A 230 -3.70 13.48 -3.08
N TYR A 231 -3.74 14.72 -2.62
CA TYR A 231 -4.92 15.25 -1.94
C TYR A 231 -6.16 15.22 -2.86
N GLN A 232 -6.03 15.74 -4.08
CA GLN A 232 -7.15 15.84 -5.03
C GLN A 232 -7.68 14.46 -5.45
N ARG A 233 -6.81 13.51 -5.78
CA ARG A 233 -7.22 12.13 -6.12
C ARG A 233 -7.96 11.46 -4.96
N ARG A 234 -7.50 11.66 -3.72
CA ARG A 234 -8.19 11.17 -2.53
C ARG A 234 -9.56 11.81 -2.37
N VAL A 235 -9.67 13.13 -2.51
CA VAL A 235 -10.97 13.82 -2.40
C VAL A 235 -11.92 13.45 -3.55
N ALA A 236 -11.42 13.24 -4.77
CA ALA A 236 -12.21 12.77 -5.91
C ALA A 236 -12.97 11.48 -5.54
N SER A 237 -12.30 10.53 -4.87
CA SER A 237 -12.91 9.26 -4.44
C SER A 237 -14.02 9.39 -3.38
N ALA A 238 -14.10 10.53 -2.69
CA ALA A 238 -15.12 10.79 -1.68
C ALA A 238 -16.27 11.66 -2.21
N THR A 239 -16.16 12.16 -3.44
CA THR A 239 -17.10 13.11 -4.06
C THR A 239 -17.70 12.50 -5.33
N ASP A 240 -18.58 13.26 -6.00
CA ASP A 240 -19.22 12.83 -7.25
C ASP A 240 -18.34 13.05 -8.51
N TYR A 241 -17.06 13.43 -8.34
CA TYR A 241 -16.14 13.64 -9.44
C TYR A 241 -15.72 12.29 -10.06
N GLU A 242 -15.63 12.25 -11.40
CA GLU A 242 -14.98 11.13 -12.06
C GLU A 242 -13.48 11.13 -11.74
N HIS A 243 -12.90 9.94 -11.59
CA HIS A 243 -11.52 9.82 -11.13
C HIS A 243 -10.51 10.51 -12.07
N ASP A 244 -10.77 10.45 -13.39
CA ASP A 244 -9.93 11.06 -14.42
C ASP A 244 -9.95 12.61 -14.37
N ASP A 245 -10.94 13.20 -13.70
CA ASP A 245 -11.14 14.64 -13.58
C ASP A 245 -10.68 15.19 -12.22
N TYR A 246 -9.78 14.48 -11.52
CA TYR A 246 -9.28 14.88 -10.19
C TYR A 246 -8.70 16.31 -10.15
N GLN A 247 -8.18 16.81 -11.28
CA GLN A 247 -7.61 18.15 -11.40
C GLN A 247 -8.67 19.26 -11.23
N GLU A 248 -9.95 18.93 -11.47
CA GLU A 248 -11.08 19.85 -11.29
C GLU A 248 -11.59 19.87 -9.83
N VAL A 249 -11.12 18.95 -8.99
CA VAL A 249 -11.51 18.88 -7.58
C VAL A 249 -10.93 20.09 -6.85
N PRO A 250 -11.78 20.93 -6.23
CA PRO A 250 -11.31 22.06 -5.45
C PRO A 250 -10.56 21.57 -4.21
N PHE A 251 -9.61 22.38 -3.73
CA PHE A 251 -8.94 22.09 -2.46
C PHE A 251 -9.86 22.28 -1.25
N ASP A 252 -11.01 22.94 -1.38
CA ASP A 252 -11.94 23.09 -0.26
C ASP A 252 -12.35 21.71 0.31
N PRO A 253 -12.39 21.56 1.65
CA PRO A 253 -12.38 22.63 2.66
C PRO A 253 -10.99 23.06 3.15
N ILE A 254 -9.89 22.54 2.61
CA ILE A 254 -8.53 22.93 3.04
C ILE A 254 -7.98 24.10 2.22
N THR A 255 -7.44 25.11 2.89
CA THR A 255 -6.77 26.22 2.19
C THR A 255 -5.45 25.75 1.57
N GLU A 256 -5.07 26.31 0.43
CA GLU A 256 -3.76 26.06 -0.21
C GLU A 256 -2.59 26.26 0.76
N THR A 257 -2.63 27.30 1.60
CA THR A 257 -1.58 27.55 2.61
C THR A 257 -1.57 26.54 3.76
N ALA A 258 -2.64 25.75 3.94
CA ALA A 258 -2.65 24.63 4.87
C ALA A 258 -2.10 23.36 4.22
N LEU A 259 -2.41 23.15 2.93
CA LEU A 259 -1.76 22.11 2.11
C LEU A 259 -0.25 22.31 2.04
N ASP A 260 0.21 23.55 1.80
CA ASP A 260 1.63 23.92 1.83
C ASP A 260 2.29 23.53 3.15
N GLU A 261 1.64 23.81 4.28
CA GLU A 261 2.16 23.47 5.61
C GLU A 261 2.20 21.95 5.81
N VAL A 262 1.18 21.21 5.38
CA VAL A 262 1.19 19.74 5.46
C VAL A 262 2.35 19.18 4.63
N TYR A 263 2.55 19.67 3.41
CA TYR A 263 3.66 19.27 2.56
C TYR A 263 5.01 19.59 3.20
N ASP A 264 5.22 20.83 3.65
CA ASP A 264 6.50 21.28 4.23
C ASP A 264 6.87 20.48 5.49
N ARG A 265 5.87 20.11 6.30
CA ARG A 265 6.07 19.39 7.57
C ARG A 265 6.22 17.88 7.38
N SER A 266 5.63 17.32 6.33
CA SER A 266 5.75 15.91 5.95
C SER A 266 6.95 15.64 5.05
N GLU A 267 7.59 16.68 4.51
CA GLU A 267 8.66 16.58 3.51
C GLU A 267 8.24 15.74 2.29
N GLY A 268 6.95 15.81 1.92
CA GLY A 268 6.38 15.06 0.80
C GLY A 268 6.18 13.57 1.05
N VAL A 269 6.32 13.06 2.29
CA VAL A 269 6.08 11.65 2.61
C VAL A 269 4.56 11.36 2.65
N PRO A 270 4.01 10.57 1.72
CA PRO A 270 2.57 10.28 1.60
C PRO A 270 1.91 9.81 2.90
N ALA A 271 2.52 8.86 3.63
CA ALA A 271 1.93 8.36 4.88
C ALA A 271 1.78 9.47 5.93
N LEU A 272 2.75 10.38 6.03
CA LEU A 272 2.68 11.52 6.95
C LEU A 272 1.61 12.52 6.49
N MET A 273 1.52 12.79 5.18
CA MET A 273 0.50 13.66 4.61
C MET A 273 -0.91 13.13 4.85
N ILE A 274 -1.16 11.84 4.56
CA ILE A 274 -2.45 11.18 4.74
C ILE A 274 -2.86 11.20 6.21
N SER A 275 -1.95 10.85 7.11
CA SER A 275 -2.17 10.90 8.55
C SER A 275 -2.50 12.33 9.04
N ALA A 276 -1.80 13.34 8.53
CA ALA A 276 -2.08 14.74 8.83
C ALA A 276 -3.43 15.20 8.30
N PHE A 277 -3.82 14.81 7.09
CA PHE A 277 -5.14 15.14 6.53
C PHE A 277 -6.27 14.49 7.31
N ASP A 278 -6.13 13.22 7.69
CA ASP A 278 -7.09 12.52 8.53
C ASP A 278 -7.32 13.25 9.87
N GLU A 279 -6.23 13.58 10.58
CA GLU A 279 -6.32 14.33 11.83
C GLU A 279 -6.90 15.75 11.64
N LEU A 280 -6.62 16.40 10.51
CA LEU A 280 -7.20 17.71 10.18
C LEU A 280 -8.70 17.63 9.97
N ILE A 281 -9.20 16.59 9.30
CA ILE A 281 -10.63 16.34 9.09
C ILE A 281 -11.32 16.11 10.44
N ASP A 282 -10.73 15.30 11.33
CA ASP A 282 -11.28 15.06 12.67
C ASP A 282 -11.37 16.34 13.50
N ARG A 283 -10.30 17.15 13.50
CA ARG A 283 -10.29 18.45 14.19
C ARG A 283 -11.29 19.44 13.58
N ALA A 284 -11.50 19.39 12.27
CA ALA A 284 -12.47 20.22 11.58
C ALA A 284 -13.90 19.82 11.92
N ALA A 285 -14.19 18.52 12.03
CA ALA A 285 -15.48 18.00 12.48
C ALA A 285 -15.83 18.49 13.90
N ASP A 286 -14.88 18.37 14.83
CA ASP A 286 -15.00 18.90 16.19
C ASP A 286 -15.28 20.41 16.22
N ARG A 287 -14.63 21.16 15.34
CA ARG A 287 -14.79 22.62 15.24
C ARG A 287 -16.12 22.99 14.60
N TYR A 288 -16.55 22.25 13.58
CA TYR A 288 -17.83 22.47 12.90
C TYR A 288 -19.00 22.35 13.88
N HIS A 289 -18.99 21.34 14.75
CA HIS A 289 -20.02 21.20 15.79
C HIS A 289 -20.08 22.40 16.76
N ARG A 290 -18.94 23.05 17.04
CA ARG A 290 -18.85 24.17 18.02
C ARG A 290 -19.05 25.55 17.40
N ALA A 291 -18.66 25.73 16.14
CA ALA A 291 -18.53 27.04 15.50
C ALA A 291 -19.11 27.11 14.08
N ASN A 292 -19.69 26.01 13.56
CA ASN A 292 -20.31 25.92 12.24
C ASN A 292 -19.41 26.42 11.10
N THR A 293 -18.11 26.08 11.17
CA THR A 293 -17.12 26.40 10.14
C THR A 293 -16.56 25.11 9.55
N THR A 294 -16.52 25.05 8.23
CA THR A 294 -15.97 23.90 7.49
C THR A 294 -14.50 24.10 7.12
N LEU A 295 -14.04 25.34 7.00
CA LEU A 295 -12.70 25.68 6.52
C LEU A 295 -11.59 25.12 7.43
N ILE A 296 -10.57 24.53 6.82
CA ILE A 296 -9.31 24.08 7.44
C ILE A 296 -8.21 25.07 7.02
N ALA A 297 -7.75 25.87 7.97
CA ALA A 297 -6.75 26.92 7.73
C ALA A 297 -5.35 26.49 8.15
N THR A 298 -4.31 27.22 7.72
CA THR A 298 -2.90 26.95 8.08
C THR A 298 -2.66 26.84 9.59
N GLY A 299 -3.40 27.60 10.39
CA GLY A 299 -3.30 27.54 11.85
C GLY A 299 -3.73 26.20 12.44
N ASP A 300 -4.50 25.40 11.71
CA ASP A 300 -4.87 24.04 12.09
C ASP A 300 -3.76 23.05 11.69
N ALA A 301 -3.24 23.16 10.46
CA ALA A 301 -2.12 22.34 9.98
C ALA A 301 -0.87 22.45 10.88
N LYS A 302 -0.59 23.64 11.42
CA LYS A 302 0.52 23.89 12.37
C LYS A 302 0.37 23.19 13.72
N LYS A 303 -0.82 22.69 14.06
CA LYS A 303 -1.09 22.00 15.34
C LYS A 303 -0.98 20.49 15.24
N ILE A 304 -0.79 19.96 14.03
CA ILE A 304 -0.61 18.52 13.80
C ILE A 304 0.77 18.07 14.27
N ASP A 305 0.82 16.89 14.87
CA ASP A 305 2.04 16.26 15.35
C ASP A 305 2.56 15.23 14.33
N TYR A 306 3.50 15.66 13.51
CA TYR A 306 4.11 14.83 12.45
C TYR A 306 5.13 13.80 12.99
N SER A 307 5.36 13.74 14.31
CA SER A 307 6.36 12.82 14.89
C SER A 307 5.82 11.41 15.18
N LYS A 308 4.51 11.17 15.02
CA LYS A 308 3.85 9.92 15.45
C LYS A 308 3.69 8.84 14.37
N SER A 309 4.07 9.11 13.13
CA SER A 309 3.75 8.25 11.97
C SER A 309 4.98 7.56 11.35
N SER A 310 6.07 7.45 12.11
CA SER A 310 7.32 6.78 11.70
C SER A 310 7.45 5.31 12.13
N ASP A 311 6.37 4.68 12.61
CA ASP A 311 6.32 3.25 12.96
C ASP A 311 5.65 2.42 11.87
#